data_AF-A0AAV1DDS0-F1
#
_entry.id   AF-A0AAV1DDS0-F1
#
_cell.length_a   1.000
_cell.length_b   1.000
_cell.length_c   1.000
_cell.angle_alpha   90.00
_cell.angle_beta   90.00
_cell.angle_gamma   90.00
#
_symmetry.space_group_name_H-M   'P 1'
#
loop_
_entity.id
_entity.type
_entity.pdbx_description
1 polymer ?
#
loop_
_entity_poly.entity_id
_entity_poly.type
_entity_poly.pdbx_seq_one_letter_code
_entity_poly.pdbx_strand_id
1 'polypeptide(L)'
;MPGLGKTTLATKIYNHYSIVHRFSVCACCTTSQVVDKKKVLRDLLNQTDSDNKCSEVSETDLEVKLWRSLKGRRYLIFLDDIWDAKAWDSLEKSFPDDNVGSRVLLTSRCHDMVDPEPYHLSPLSKEETLKLLKVKLFPGDNCWPPELSDLAKKISAFCKGLPLKVIIVAGLLATRKTQDWKEMLDALSSSAVLSNLHIGLPNYLNKPKSVLHMSNWVVHPYVSTRSGPLTVRVQSDQPR
;
A
#
# COMPACT_ATOMS: atom_id res chain seq x y z
N MET A 1 1.06 4.11 -10.10
CA MET A 1 0.05 5.16 -9.92
C MET A 1 -0.25 5.38 -8.44
N PRO A 2 -0.38 6.63 -7.99
CA PRO A 2 -0.87 6.94 -6.66
C PRO A 2 -2.40 6.87 -6.60
N GLY A 3 -2.98 6.76 -5.39
CA GLY A 3 -4.43 6.62 -5.19
C GLY A 3 -5.03 5.23 -5.44
N LEU A 4 -4.21 4.23 -5.81
CA LEU A 4 -4.64 2.83 -6.03
C LEU A 4 -4.91 2.02 -4.75
N GLY A 5 -4.53 2.53 -3.57
CA GLY A 5 -4.72 1.82 -2.30
C GLY A 5 -3.57 0.87 -1.92
N LYS A 6 -2.34 1.10 -2.39
CA LYS A 6 -1.15 0.30 -2.01
C LYS A 6 -0.92 0.28 -0.51
N THR A 7 -0.84 1.46 0.12
CA THR A 7 -0.73 1.61 1.58
C THR A 7 -1.89 0.90 2.28
N THR A 8 -3.11 1.02 1.77
CA THR A 8 -4.29 0.36 2.34
C THR A 8 -4.18 -1.17 2.29
N LEU A 9 -3.76 -1.73 1.15
CA LEU A 9 -3.55 -3.16 0.99
C LEU A 9 -2.42 -3.67 1.89
N ALA A 10 -1.26 -3.00 1.86
CA ALA A 10 -0.12 -3.34 2.69
C ALA A 10 -0.45 -3.27 4.19
N THR A 11 -1.19 -2.24 4.61
CA THR A 11 -1.67 -2.10 6.00
C THR A 11 -2.60 -3.26 6.39
N LYS A 12 -3.51 -3.67 5.49
CA LYS A 12 -4.38 -4.83 5.74
C LYS A 12 -3.58 -6.13 5.90
N ILE A 13 -2.56 -6.34 5.08
CA ILE A 13 -1.67 -7.51 5.16
C ILE A 13 -0.88 -7.46 6.47
N TYR A 14 -0.23 -6.34 6.77
CA TYR A 14 0.59 -6.15 7.95
C TYR A 14 -0.19 -6.36 9.25
N ASN A 15 -1.42 -5.85 9.33
CA ASN A 15 -2.29 -5.98 10.50
C ASN A 15 -3.11 -7.27 10.54
N HIS A 16 -2.98 -8.17 9.55
CA HIS A 16 -3.76 -9.40 9.55
C HIS A 16 -3.28 -10.33 10.67
N TYR A 17 -4.19 -10.76 11.54
CA TYR A 17 -3.89 -11.62 12.70
C TYR A 17 -3.02 -12.82 12.34
N SER A 18 -3.42 -13.59 11.32
CA SER A 18 -2.68 -14.79 10.90
C SER A 18 -1.28 -14.51 10.33
N ILE A 19 -0.95 -13.26 10.03
CA ILE A 19 0.36 -12.83 9.54
C ILE A 19 1.19 -12.31 10.70
N VAL A 20 0.71 -11.28 11.40
CA VAL A 20 1.49 -10.56 12.44
C VAL A 20 1.96 -11.48 13.57
N HIS A 21 1.13 -12.44 14.00
CA HIS A 21 1.48 -13.38 15.09
C HIS A 21 2.57 -14.39 14.72
N ARG A 22 3.00 -14.46 13.46
CA ARG A 22 4.11 -15.33 13.03
C ARG A 22 5.48 -14.69 13.25
N PHE A 23 5.53 -13.41 13.59
CA PHE A 23 6.75 -12.62 13.71
C PHE A 23 6.93 -12.17 15.17
N SER A 24 8.14 -12.32 15.70
CA SER A 24 8.49 -11.89 17.06
C SER A 24 8.86 -10.41 17.15
N VAL A 25 9.00 -9.76 16.00
CA VAL A 25 9.24 -8.32 15.85
C VAL A 25 8.38 -7.81 14.72
N CYS A 26 7.67 -6.71 14.96
CA CYS A 26 6.98 -5.97 13.92
C CYS A 26 7.31 -4.50 14.08
N ALA A 27 7.64 -3.83 12.98
CA ALA A 27 7.76 -2.38 12.94
C ALA A 27 7.30 -1.83 11.60
N CYS A 28 6.88 -0.58 11.57
CA CYS A 28 6.51 0.09 10.34
C CYS A 28 6.99 1.54 10.30
N CYS A 29 7.27 2.04 9.11
CA CYS A 29 7.68 3.43 8.91
C CYS A 29 7.17 3.93 7.56
N THR A 30 6.72 5.17 7.51
CA THR A 30 6.41 5.87 6.26
C THR A 30 7.60 6.72 5.86
N THR A 31 8.03 6.56 4.61
CA THR A 31 9.18 7.31 4.09
C THR A 31 8.76 8.59 3.37
N SER A 32 9.69 9.52 3.25
CA SER A 32 9.55 10.75 2.46
C SER A 32 10.21 10.61 1.10
N GLN A 33 9.89 11.54 0.18
CA GLN A 33 10.48 11.58 -1.17
C GLN A 33 12.01 11.58 -1.16
N VAL A 34 12.58 12.42 -0.30
CA VAL A 34 13.99 12.34 0.06
C VAL A 34 14.05 11.46 1.29
N VAL A 35 14.65 10.28 1.18
CA VAL A 35 14.77 9.38 2.33
C VAL A 35 15.73 9.99 3.33
N ASP A 36 15.17 10.39 4.47
CA ASP A 36 15.95 10.66 5.67
C ASP A 36 16.23 9.31 6.35
N LYS A 37 17.35 8.69 5.96
CA LYS A 37 17.77 7.39 6.46
C LYS A 37 17.85 7.40 7.99
N LYS A 38 18.42 8.45 8.57
CA LYS A 38 18.54 8.61 10.02
C LYS A 38 17.18 8.54 10.71
N LYS A 39 16.18 9.24 10.16
CA LYS A 39 14.81 9.22 10.69
C LYS A 39 14.18 7.84 10.58
N VAL A 40 14.26 7.20 9.41
CA VAL A 40 13.69 5.86 9.18
C VAL A 40 14.28 4.84 10.16
N LEU A 41 15.61 4.81 10.30
CA LEU A 41 16.28 3.87 11.21
C LEU A 41 15.87 4.09 12.66
N ARG A 42 15.74 5.37 13.08
CA ARG A 42 15.30 5.71 14.44
C ARG A 42 13.85 5.28 14.68
N ASP A 43 12.96 5.56 13.74
CA ASP A 43 11.53 5.20 13.84
C ASP A 43 11.35 3.68 13.95
N LEU A 44 12.14 2.91 13.19
CA LEU A 44 12.14 1.44 13.27
C LEU A 44 12.74 0.96 14.59
N LEU A 45 13.91 1.46 15.00
CA LEU A 45 14.59 1.03 16.23
C LEU A 45 13.72 1.23 17.48
N ASN A 46 13.01 2.36 17.56
CA ASN A 46 12.09 2.65 18.66
C ASN A 46 10.92 1.64 18.77
N GLN A 47 10.61 0.91 17.70
CA GLN A 47 9.58 -0.12 17.67
C GLN A 47 10.14 -1.53 17.88
N THR A 48 11.41 -1.78 17.54
CA THR A 48 12.03 -3.11 17.64
C THR A 48 12.75 -3.34 18.96
N ASP A 49 13.17 -2.28 19.65
CA ASP A 49 13.93 -2.30 20.89
C ASP A 49 13.51 -1.16 21.83
N SER A 50 12.60 -1.46 22.77
CA SER A 50 12.00 -0.47 23.68
C SER A 50 12.96 0.10 24.72
N ASP A 51 14.09 -0.58 24.98
CA ASP A 51 15.05 -0.20 26.02
C ASP A 51 16.14 0.76 25.49
N ASN A 52 16.25 0.90 24.17
CA ASN A 52 17.20 1.79 23.52
C ASN A 52 16.63 3.22 23.41
N LYS A 53 16.76 4.02 24.48
CA LYS A 53 16.57 5.47 24.36
C LYS A 53 17.63 6.04 23.41
N CYS A 54 17.22 6.30 22.18
CA CYS A 54 18.10 6.78 21.13
C CYS A 54 18.60 8.21 21.46
N SER A 55 19.83 8.34 21.97
CA SER A 55 20.56 9.61 22.00
C SER A 55 20.92 10.07 20.58
N GLU A 56 21.57 11.23 20.43
CA GLU A 56 22.13 11.62 19.13
C GLU A 56 23.24 10.62 18.73
N VAL A 57 22.90 9.67 17.88
CA VAL A 57 23.81 8.68 17.31
C VAL A 57 23.99 8.92 15.81
N SER A 58 25.12 8.48 15.25
CA SER A 58 25.37 8.55 13.81
C SER A 58 24.44 7.62 13.03
N GLU A 59 24.30 7.82 11.71
CA GLU A 59 23.51 6.90 10.86
C GLU A 59 24.05 5.47 10.89
N THR A 60 25.37 5.31 10.87
CA THR A 60 26.03 4.00 10.94
C THR A 60 25.72 3.29 12.25
N ASP A 61 25.72 4.02 13.37
CA ASP A 61 25.38 3.44 14.66
C ASP A 61 23.91 3.00 14.73
N LEU A 62 23.00 3.79 14.15
CA LEU A 62 21.58 3.44 14.07
C LEU A 62 21.37 2.18 13.22
N GLU A 63 22.06 2.08 12.08
CA GLU A 63 22.03 0.90 11.21
C GLU A 63 22.49 -0.35 11.97
N VAL A 64 23.65 -0.27 12.64
CA VAL A 64 24.20 -1.38 13.44
C VAL A 64 23.28 -1.76 14.60
N LYS A 65 22.70 -0.78 15.30
CA LYS A 65 21.76 -1.04 16.39
C LYS A 65 20.49 -1.72 15.89
N LEU A 66 19.88 -1.22 14.81
CA LEU A 66 18.70 -1.83 14.21
C LEU A 66 19.00 -3.26 13.77
N TRP A 67 20.10 -3.46 13.04
CA TRP A 67 20.54 -4.78 12.62
C TRP A 67 20.70 -5.75 13.81
N ARG A 68 21.35 -5.31 14.90
CA ARG A 68 21.51 -6.12 16.12
C ARG A 68 20.18 -6.45 16.78
N SER A 69 19.24 -5.51 16.82
CA SER A 69 17.90 -5.73 17.39
C SER A 69 17.06 -6.77 16.62
N LEU A 70 17.36 -6.94 15.33
CA LEU A 70 16.68 -7.86 14.41
C LEU A 70 17.38 -9.21 14.27
N LYS A 71 18.68 -9.28 14.57
CA LYS A 71 19.52 -10.46 14.40
C LYS A 71 18.95 -11.68 15.13
N GLY A 72 18.83 -12.80 14.41
CA GLY A 72 18.31 -14.08 14.92
C GLY A 72 16.80 -14.08 15.21
N ARG A 73 16.08 -12.99 14.94
CA ARG A 73 14.65 -12.86 15.21
C ARG A 73 13.87 -12.85 13.90
N ARG A 74 12.71 -13.49 13.92
CA ARG A 74 11.77 -13.47 12.80
C ARG A 74 10.99 -12.15 12.81
N TYR A 75 11.31 -11.24 11.92
CA TYR A 75 10.72 -9.89 11.87
C TYR A 75 9.82 -9.66 10.65
N LEU A 76 8.84 -8.77 10.80
CA LEU A 76 8.07 -8.17 9.71
C LEU A 76 8.21 -6.65 9.76
N ILE A 77 8.92 -6.08 8.78
CA ILE A 77 9.06 -4.62 8.64
C ILE A 77 8.18 -4.15 7.50
N PHE A 78 7.35 -3.13 7.74
CA PHE A 78 6.58 -2.47 6.68
C PHE A 78 7.13 -1.07 6.40
N LEU A 79 7.65 -0.86 5.19
CA LEU A 79 8.13 0.42 4.70
C LEU A 79 7.16 1.00 3.66
N ASP A 80 6.47 2.08 4.00
CA ASP A 80 5.52 2.71 3.09
C ASP A 80 6.17 3.80 2.22
N ASP A 81 5.79 3.79 0.95
CA ASP A 81 6.09 4.80 -0.08
C ASP A 81 7.58 4.98 -0.42
N ILE A 82 8.36 3.91 -0.59
CA ILE A 82 9.75 4.00 -1.04
C ILE A 82 9.79 4.48 -2.50
N TRP A 83 10.61 5.50 -2.77
CA TRP A 83 10.58 6.24 -4.04
C TRP A 83 11.43 5.66 -5.16
N ASP A 84 12.62 5.13 -4.85
CA ASP A 84 13.54 4.59 -5.85
C ASP A 84 14.45 3.48 -5.29
N ALA A 85 15.14 2.75 -6.18
CA ALA A 85 16.03 1.66 -5.79
C ALA A 85 17.12 2.13 -4.81
N LYS A 86 17.67 3.34 -4.99
CA LYS A 86 18.71 3.89 -4.11
C LYS A 86 18.24 4.05 -2.67
N ALA A 87 17.00 4.51 -2.48
CA ALA A 87 16.36 4.59 -1.17
C ALA A 87 16.29 3.20 -0.51
N TRP A 88 15.90 2.16 -1.25
CA TRP A 88 15.91 0.78 -0.76
C TRP A 88 17.33 0.29 -0.45
N ASP A 89 18.27 0.40 -1.40
CA ASP A 89 19.68 -0.01 -1.26
C ASP A 89 20.34 0.62 -0.02
N SER A 90 19.95 1.86 0.30
CA SER A 90 20.47 2.58 1.46
C SER A 90 20.00 2.01 2.80
N LEU A 91 18.83 1.36 2.84
CA LEU A 91 18.20 0.82 4.03
C LEU A 91 18.43 -0.69 4.18
N GLU A 92 18.53 -1.42 3.07
CA GLU A 92 18.58 -2.88 3.01
C GLU A 92 19.61 -3.49 3.96
N LYS A 93 20.80 -2.87 4.06
CA LYS A 93 21.91 -3.32 4.94
C LYS A 93 21.54 -3.39 6.42
N SER A 94 20.49 -2.70 6.83
CA SER A 94 20.00 -2.69 8.21
C SER A 94 19.18 -3.93 8.57
N PHE A 95 18.81 -4.75 7.59
CA PHE A 95 17.89 -5.88 7.74
C PHE A 95 18.65 -7.21 7.56
N PRO A 96 19.01 -7.93 8.66
CA PRO A 96 19.72 -9.20 8.57
C PRO A 96 18.84 -10.33 8.01
N ASP A 97 19.32 -11.04 7.00
CA ASP A 97 18.73 -12.30 6.57
C ASP A 97 19.46 -13.49 7.19
N ASP A 98 18.95 -13.97 8.33
CA ASP A 98 19.45 -15.15 9.01
C ASP A 98 18.68 -16.43 8.59
N ASN A 99 17.91 -16.39 7.49
CA ASN A 99 17.06 -17.49 7.01
C ASN A 99 16.00 -17.98 8.02
N VAL A 100 15.61 -17.12 8.97
CA VAL A 100 14.57 -17.41 10.00
C VAL A 100 13.15 -17.03 9.56
N GLY A 101 12.96 -16.75 8.27
CA GLY A 101 11.65 -16.41 7.72
C GLY A 101 11.22 -14.96 7.96
N SER A 102 12.17 -14.04 8.14
CA SER A 102 11.95 -12.59 8.23
C SER A 102 11.51 -12.00 6.89
N ARG A 103 10.75 -10.90 6.92
CA ARG A 103 10.16 -10.28 5.72
C ARG A 103 10.17 -8.76 5.80
N VAL A 104 10.40 -8.11 4.66
CA VAL A 104 10.17 -6.67 4.49
C VAL A 104 9.06 -6.48 3.46
N LEU A 105 7.97 -5.86 3.89
CA LEU A 105 6.86 -5.43 3.04
C LEU A 105 7.13 -3.99 2.64
N LEU A 106 7.07 -3.68 1.34
CA LEU A 106 7.22 -2.30 0.89
C LEU A 106 6.19 -1.91 -0.16
N THR A 107 5.79 -0.65 -0.14
CA THR A 107 4.98 -0.06 -1.20
C THR A 107 5.83 0.94 -1.98
N SER A 108 5.67 0.94 -3.31
CA SER A 108 6.41 1.86 -4.17
C SER A 108 5.56 2.33 -5.35
N ARG A 109 5.93 3.51 -5.87
CA ARG A 109 5.40 4.06 -7.13
C ARG A 109 6.25 3.71 -8.34
N CYS A 110 7.49 3.28 -8.14
CA CYS A 110 8.46 2.96 -9.18
C CYS A 110 8.47 1.45 -9.47
N HIS A 111 8.58 1.11 -10.75
CA HIS A 111 8.51 -0.26 -11.26
C HIS A 111 9.82 -1.02 -11.09
N ASP A 112 10.94 -0.31 -11.19
CA ASP A 112 12.26 -0.90 -11.42
C ASP A 112 13.08 -1.04 -10.13
N MET A 113 12.40 -1.31 -9.01
CA MET A 113 13.01 -1.12 -7.69
C MET A 113 13.64 -2.35 -7.07
N VAL A 114 13.08 -3.55 -7.26
CA VAL A 114 13.48 -4.73 -6.47
C VAL A 114 13.25 -6.01 -7.26
N ASP A 115 14.14 -6.98 -7.05
CA ASP A 115 14.04 -8.39 -7.44
C ASP A 115 13.78 -9.20 -6.15
N PRO A 116 12.78 -10.12 -6.08
CA PRO A 116 11.90 -10.65 -7.14
C PRO A 116 10.87 -9.68 -7.74
N GLU A 117 10.33 -10.08 -8.90
CA GLU A 117 9.25 -9.38 -9.60
C GLU A 117 8.11 -9.05 -8.64
N PRO A 118 7.69 -7.78 -8.61
CA PRO A 118 6.88 -7.34 -7.51
C PRO A 118 5.38 -7.31 -7.87
N TYR A 119 4.48 -7.29 -6.87
CA TYR A 119 3.03 -7.35 -7.09
C TYR A 119 2.47 -6.03 -7.63
N HIS A 120 1.97 -6.04 -8.85
CA HIS A 120 1.33 -4.86 -9.43
C HIS A 120 -0.13 -4.73 -9.00
N LEU A 121 -0.44 -3.70 -8.20
CA LEU A 121 -1.82 -3.40 -7.84
C LEU A 121 -2.55 -2.76 -9.03
N SER A 122 -3.59 -3.43 -9.51
CA SER A 122 -4.44 -2.95 -10.60
C SER A 122 -5.52 -1.98 -10.12
N PRO A 123 -6.02 -1.09 -10.99
CA PRO A 123 -7.26 -0.34 -10.73
C PRO A 123 -8.44 -1.29 -10.48
N LEU A 124 -9.43 -0.82 -9.73
CA LEU A 124 -10.67 -1.54 -9.49
C LEU A 124 -11.44 -1.75 -10.79
N SER A 125 -12.14 -2.88 -10.90
CA SER A 125 -13.14 -3.10 -11.95
C SER A 125 -14.29 -2.10 -11.83
N LYS A 126 -15.15 -2.02 -12.85
CA LYS A 126 -16.35 -1.16 -12.80
C LYS A 126 -17.27 -1.61 -11.66
N GLU A 127 -17.43 -2.92 -11.50
CA GLU A 127 -18.25 -3.56 -10.47
C GLU A 127 -17.69 -3.29 -9.07
N GLU A 128 -16.38 -3.44 -8.88
CA GLU A 128 -15.70 -3.14 -7.61
C GLU A 128 -15.77 -1.65 -7.26
N THR A 129 -15.64 -0.78 -8.26
CA THR A 129 -15.80 0.67 -8.14
C THR A 129 -17.20 1.03 -7.65
N LEU A 130 -18.24 0.46 -8.27
CA LEU A 130 -19.63 0.66 -7.87
C LEU A 130 -19.90 0.11 -6.47
N LYS A 131 -19.34 -1.06 -6.13
CA LYS A 131 -19.43 -1.63 -4.78
C LYS A 131 -18.81 -0.71 -3.73
N LEU A 132 -17.62 -0.17 -4.00
CA LEU A 132 -16.97 0.79 -3.09
C LEU A 132 -17.78 2.08 -2.95
N LEU A 133 -18.26 2.64 -4.06
CA LEU A 133 -19.09 3.84 -4.06
C LEU A 133 -20.35 3.65 -3.22
N LYS A 134 -21.02 2.50 -3.39
CA LYS A 134 -22.22 2.12 -2.65
C LYS A 134 -21.98 2.03 -1.15
N VAL A 135 -20.92 1.32 -0.73
CA VAL A 135 -20.54 1.21 0.69
C VAL A 135 -20.30 2.58 1.31
N LYS A 136 -19.82 3.55 0.52
CA LYS A 136 -19.56 4.92 1.00
C LYS A 136 -20.80 5.81 1.05
N LEU A 137 -21.77 5.63 0.16
CA LEU A 137 -22.97 6.46 0.09
C LEU A 137 -24.16 5.91 0.89
N PHE A 138 -24.25 4.59 1.02
CA PHE A 138 -25.39 3.90 1.64
C PHE A 138 -24.89 2.89 2.68
N PRO A 139 -24.30 3.34 3.81
CA PRO A 139 -23.78 2.44 4.83
C PRO A 139 -24.92 1.60 5.43
N GLY A 140 -24.78 0.28 5.42
CA GLY A 140 -25.78 -0.66 5.94
C GLY A 140 -26.84 -1.12 4.93
N ASP A 141 -26.88 -0.53 3.73
CA ASP A 141 -27.79 -0.96 2.66
C ASP A 141 -27.05 -1.81 1.61
N ASN A 142 -27.65 -2.95 1.28
CA ASN A 142 -27.14 -3.88 0.27
C ASN A 142 -27.70 -3.61 -1.13
N CYS A 143 -28.49 -2.56 -1.34
CA CYS A 143 -29.12 -2.21 -2.62
C CYS A 143 -28.75 -0.79 -3.08
N TRP A 144 -28.51 -0.65 -4.39
CA TRP A 144 -28.29 0.67 -5.00
C TRP A 144 -29.65 1.13 -5.53
N PRO A 145 -30.12 2.36 -5.22
CA PRO A 145 -31.43 2.81 -5.70
C PRO A 145 -31.51 2.73 -7.24
N PRO A 146 -32.53 2.04 -7.82
CA PRO A 146 -32.65 1.86 -9.26
C PRO A 146 -32.60 3.18 -10.05
N GLU A 147 -33.16 4.24 -9.49
CA GLU A 147 -33.22 5.59 -10.07
C GLU A 147 -31.83 6.21 -10.25
N LEU A 148 -30.84 5.76 -9.47
CA LEU A 148 -29.47 6.26 -9.51
C LEU A 148 -28.54 5.36 -10.35
N SER A 149 -29.04 4.30 -10.98
CA SER A 149 -28.20 3.29 -11.67
C SER A 149 -27.34 3.90 -12.78
N ASP A 150 -27.92 4.76 -13.62
CA ASP A 150 -27.18 5.39 -14.72
C ASP A 150 -26.18 6.44 -14.22
N LEU A 151 -26.53 7.14 -13.15
CA LEU A 151 -25.59 8.06 -12.48
C LEU A 151 -24.40 7.28 -11.89
N ALA A 152 -24.64 6.12 -11.29
CA ALA A 152 -23.60 5.24 -10.77
C ALA A 152 -22.59 4.84 -11.85
N LYS A 153 -23.08 4.44 -13.03
CA LYS A 153 -22.23 4.08 -14.18
C LYS A 153 -21.38 5.27 -14.63
N LYS A 154 -21.94 6.48 -14.66
CA LYS A 154 -21.20 7.71 -14.99
C LYS A 154 -20.11 8.00 -13.96
N ILE A 155 -20.42 7.90 -12.67
CA ILE A 155 -19.44 8.08 -11.59
C ILE A 155 -18.32 7.05 -11.70
N SER A 156 -18.67 5.78 -11.95
CA SER A 156 -17.69 4.70 -12.12
C SER A 156 -16.75 4.97 -13.29
N ALA A 157 -17.29 5.39 -14.44
CA ALA A 157 -16.50 5.79 -15.61
C ALA A 157 -15.58 7.00 -15.31
N PHE A 158 -16.06 8.00 -14.57
CA PHE A 158 -15.27 9.14 -14.14
C PHE A 158 -14.11 8.76 -13.20
N CYS A 159 -14.36 7.82 -12.28
CA CYS A 159 -13.37 7.37 -11.30
C CYS A 159 -12.27 6.49 -11.90
N LYS A 160 -12.52 5.83 -13.05
CA LYS A 160 -11.55 4.98 -13.77
C LYS A 160 -10.87 3.94 -12.87
N GLY A 161 -11.62 3.38 -11.91
CA GLY A 161 -11.13 2.34 -11.00
C GLY A 161 -10.17 2.82 -9.91
N LEU A 162 -9.93 4.13 -9.71
CA LEU A 162 -9.08 4.63 -8.64
C LEU A 162 -9.85 4.75 -7.31
N PRO A 163 -9.54 3.96 -6.27
CA PRO A 163 -10.25 4.01 -4.98
C PRO A 163 -10.31 5.42 -4.38
N LEU A 164 -9.21 6.18 -4.45
CA LEU A 164 -9.17 7.54 -3.92
C LEU A 164 -10.18 8.47 -4.61
N LYS A 165 -10.32 8.38 -5.94
CA LYS A 165 -11.33 9.16 -6.68
C LYS A 165 -12.75 8.81 -6.21
N VAL A 166 -13.02 7.51 -6.04
CA VAL A 166 -14.33 7.03 -5.58
C VAL A 166 -14.67 7.62 -4.21
N ILE A 167 -13.71 7.60 -3.27
CA ILE A 167 -13.92 8.14 -1.92
C ILE A 167 -14.18 9.64 -1.94
N ILE A 168 -13.42 10.41 -2.73
CA ILE A 168 -13.61 11.86 -2.87
C ILE A 168 -14.98 12.17 -3.45
N VAL A 169 -15.35 11.51 -4.56
CA VAL A 169 -16.67 11.73 -5.20
C VAL A 169 -17.78 11.33 -4.24
N ALA A 170 -17.70 10.18 -3.57
CA ALA A 170 -18.69 9.75 -2.59
C ALA A 170 -18.85 10.77 -1.45
N GLY A 171 -17.73 11.27 -0.90
CA GLY A 171 -17.74 12.27 0.16
C GLY A 171 -18.39 13.58 -0.27
N LEU A 172 -18.12 14.04 -1.49
CA LEU A 172 -18.76 15.23 -2.06
C LEU A 172 -20.27 15.04 -2.25
N LEU A 173 -20.69 13.90 -2.83
CA LEU A 173 -22.10 13.60 -3.04
C LEU A 173 -22.87 13.46 -1.73
N ALA A 174 -22.26 12.91 -0.68
CA ALA A 174 -22.87 12.77 0.64
C ALA A 174 -23.22 14.12 1.30
N THR A 175 -22.65 15.24 0.83
CA THR A 175 -22.99 16.60 1.31
C THR A 175 -24.18 17.25 0.59
N ARG A 176 -24.76 16.56 -0.41
CA ARG A 176 -25.79 17.10 -1.30
C ARG A 176 -27.03 16.20 -1.32
N LYS A 177 -28.17 16.78 -1.72
CA LYS A 177 -29.37 15.99 -2.02
C LYS A 177 -29.12 15.16 -3.28
N THR A 178 -29.71 13.97 -3.36
CA THR A 178 -29.55 13.04 -4.50
C THR A 178 -29.93 13.65 -5.84
N GLN A 179 -30.87 14.60 -5.85
CA GLN A 179 -31.32 15.36 -7.02
C GLN A 179 -30.19 16.19 -7.65
N ASP A 180 -29.27 16.71 -6.83
CA ASP A 180 -28.17 17.60 -7.25
C ASP A 180 -26.93 16.83 -7.72
N TRP A 181 -26.90 15.50 -7.52
CA TRP A 181 -25.69 14.70 -7.75
C TRP A 181 -25.24 14.71 -9.22
N LYS A 182 -26.19 14.79 -10.16
CA LYS A 182 -25.89 14.87 -11.58
C LYS A 182 -25.18 16.18 -11.93
N GLU A 183 -25.71 17.31 -11.47
CA GLU A 183 -25.10 18.62 -11.67
C GLU A 183 -23.71 18.69 -11.04
N MET A 184 -23.56 18.14 -9.83
CA MET A 184 -22.25 18.03 -9.18
C MET A 184 -21.27 17.22 -10.03
N LEU A 185 -21.68 16.07 -10.56
CA LEU A 185 -20.81 15.24 -11.40
C LEU A 185 -20.42 15.92 -12.72
N ASP A 186 -21.36 16.64 -13.33
CA ASP A 186 -21.11 17.40 -14.56
C ASP A 186 -20.10 18.54 -14.27
N ALA A 187 -20.27 19.28 -13.17
CA ALA A 187 -19.31 20.29 -12.72
C ALA A 187 -17.92 19.70 -12.39
N LEU A 188 -17.88 18.52 -11.78
CA LEU A 188 -16.63 17.78 -11.51
C LEU A 188 -15.91 17.34 -12.80
N SER A 189 -16.68 16.96 -13.82
CA SER A 189 -16.15 16.56 -15.12
C SER A 189 -15.61 17.75 -15.90
N SER A 190 -16.22 18.92 -15.76
CA SER A 190 -15.75 20.19 -16.33
C SER A 190 -14.58 20.82 -15.55
N SER A 191 -14.41 20.50 -14.28
CA SER A 191 -13.29 20.97 -13.46
C SER A 191 -11.99 20.28 -13.88
N ALA A 192 -11.01 21.07 -14.35
CA ALA A 192 -9.68 20.59 -14.70
C ALA A 192 -8.95 19.90 -13.52
N VAL A 193 -9.30 20.22 -12.27
CA VAL A 193 -8.61 19.69 -11.08
C VAL A 193 -8.98 18.23 -10.82
N LEU A 194 -10.25 17.84 -11.05
CA LEU A 194 -10.76 16.50 -10.73
C LEU A 194 -10.87 15.60 -11.97
N SER A 195 -11.14 16.17 -13.14
CA SER A 195 -10.98 15.48 -14.43
C SER A 195 -9.53 15.03 -14.62
N ASN A 196 -8.56 15.89 -14.28
CA ASN A 196 -7.13 15.59 -14.26
C ASN A 196 -6.60 15.11 -12.91
N LEU A 197 -7.42 14.50 -12.04
CA LEU A 197 -6.88 13.71 -10.93
C LEU A 197 -6.21 12.40 -11.43
N HIS A 198 -5.46 12.47 -12.54
CA HIS A 198 -4.08 11.97 -12.55
C HIS A 198 -3.27 12.97 -11.72
N ILE A 199 -3.36 12.86 -10.40
CA ILE A 199 -2.69 13.68 -9.38
C ILE A 199 -1.76 14.74 -9.98
N GLY A 200 -2.21 15.99 -9.99
CA GLY A 200 -1.38 17.15 -10.27
C GLY A 200 -0.23 17.20 -9.26
N LEU A 201 0.85 16.54 -9.63
CA LEU A 201 2.19 16.82 -9.17
C LEU A 201 2.97 17.19 -10.44
N PRO A 202 3.79 18.24 -10.40
CA PRO A 202 4.52 18.79 -11.54
C PRO A 202 5.16 17.74 -12.45
N ASN A 203 5.39 18.14 -13.71
CA ASN A 203 5.77 17.36 -14.91
C ASN A 203 6.86 16.27 -14.74
N TYR A 204 7.54 16.18 -13.60
CA TYR A 204 8.51 15.15 -13.25
C TYR A 204 7.91 13.83 -12.70
N LEU A 205 6.59 13.71 -12.50
CA LEU A 205 5.93 12.42 -12.18
C LEU A 205 5.39 11.64 -13.39
N ASN A 206 5.82 11.98 -14.61
CA ASN A 206 5.43 11.31 -15.86
C ASN A 206 6.00 9.90 -16.09
N LYS A 207 6.25 9.11 -15.03
CA LYS A 207 6.53 7.67 -15.17
C LYS A 207 5.39 6.84 -14.61
N PRO A 208 4.52 6.26 -15.46
CA PRO A 208 3.48 5.36 -15.00
C PRO A 208 4.04 3.95 -14.83
N LYS A 209 3.95 3.41 -13.60
CA LYS A 209 3.35 2.10 -13.21
C LYS A 209 4.02 1.56 -11.93
N SER A 210 3.19 1.04 -11.03
CA SER A 210 3.43 0.92 -9.59
C SER A 210 3.53 -0.51 -9.11
N VAL A 211 4.13 -0.67 -7.94
CA VAL A 211 4.59 -1.96 -7.41
C VAL A 211 4.29 -2.08 -5.90
N LEU A 212 3.85 -3.26 -5.47
CA LEU A 212 3.83 -3.74 -4.09
C LEU A 212 4.81 -4.90 -4.00
N HIS A 213 5.96 -4.71 -3.36
CA HIS A 213 6.93 -5.81 -3.26
C HIS A 213 6.71 -6.54 -1.94
N MET A 214 6.43 -7.84 -2.04
CA MET A 214 6.53 -8.79 -0.94
C MET A 214 7.80 -9.60 -1.21
N SER A 215 8.90 -9.29 -0.52
CA SER A 215 10.13 -10.06 -0.69
C SER A 215 9.90 -11.51 -0.26
N ASN A 216 9.71 -12.41 -1.23
CA ASN A 216 9.92 -13.83 -1.04
C ASN A 216 11.29 -14.13 -1.62
N TRP A 217 12.31 -14.23 -0.77
CA TRP A 217 13.59 -14.77 -1.20
C TRP A 217 13.39 -16.25 -1.58
N VAL A 218 13.24 -16.51 -2.88
CA VAL A 218 13.51 -17.82 -3.47
C VAL A 218 14.98 -17.77 -3.87
N VAL A 219 15.76 -18.66 -3.27
CA VAL A 219 17.19 -18.87 -3.49
C VAL A 219 17.47 -19.04 -5.00
N HIS A 220 18.38 -18.25 -5.57
CA HIS A 220 18.89 -18.47 -6.93
C HIS A 220 19.80 -19.72 -6.98
N PRO A 221 20.04 -20.33 -8.15
CA PRO A 221 19.60 -21.68 -8.45
C PRO A 221 20.77 -22.66 -8.39
N TYR A 222 21.17 -23.08 -7.21
CA TYR A 222 21.82 -24.37 -7.02
C TYR A 222 21.38 -24.89 -5.65
N VAL A 223 21.05 -26.18 -5.60
CA VAL A 223 20.47 -26.90 -4.46
C VAL A 223 18.94 -26.92 -4.42
N SER A 224 18.41 -27.93 -5.13
CA SER A 224 17.13 -28.56 -4.88
C SER A 224 16.89 -28.79 -3.39
N THR A 225 15.84 -28.18 -2.82
CA THR A 225 15.08 -28.78 -1.72
C THR A 225 13.60 -28.39 -1.79
N ARG A 226 12.76 -29.37 -1.47
CA ARG A 226 11.31 -29.40 -1.61
C ARG A 226 10.61 -28.45 -0.64
N SER A 227 10.01 -27.37 -1.14
CA SER A 227 8.77 -26.80 -0.60
C SER A 227 8.26 -25.73 -1.56
N GLY A 228 7.11 -25.99 -2.20
CA GLY A 228 6.50 -25.11 -3.19
C GLY A 228 5.93 -23.80 -2.62
N PRO A 229 5.53 -22.86 -3.49
CA PRO A 229 5.01 -21.56 -3.08
C PRO A 229 3.67 -21.68 -2.36
N LEU A 230 3.52 -20.94 -1.26
CA LEU A 230 2.25 -20.77 -0.56
C LEU A 230 1.28 -19.98 -1.44
N THR A 231 0.34 -20.68 -2.06
CA THR A 231 -0.80 -20.08 -2.75
C THR A 231 -1.79 -19.58 -1.70
N VAL A 232 -1.98 -18.26 -1.58
CA VAL A 232 -3.10 -17.70 -0.82
C VAL A 232 -4.35 -17.91 -1.67
N ARG A 233 -5.05 -19.03 -1.47
CA ARG A 233 -6.41 -19.20 -1.98
C ARG A 233 -7.34 -18.35 -1.12
N VAL A 234 -7.91 -17.30 -1.73
CA VAL A 234 -9.08 -16.62 -1.18
C VAL A 234 -10.25 -17.59 -1.32
N GLN A 235 -10.60 -18.27 -0.24
CA GLN A 235 -11.76 -19.14 -0.20
C GLN A 235 -12.99 -18.23 -0.10
N SER A 236 -13.81 -18.21 -1.15
CA SER A 236 -15.11 -17.56 -1.13
C SER A 236 -16.08 -18.42 -0.31
N ASP A 237 -16.39 -17.99 0.90
CA ASP A 237 -17.51 -18.57 1.64
C ASP A 237 -18.81 -18.19 0.94
N GLN A 238 -19.46 -19.18 0.33
CA GLN A 238 -20.86 -19.13 -0.06
C GLN A 238 -21.65 -19.92 1.00
N PRO A 239 -22.69 -19.33 1.62
CA PRO A 239 -23.48 -20.03 2.62
C PRO A 239 -24.39 -21.08 1.96
N ARG A 240 -24.57 -22.23 2.64
CA ARG A 240 -25.75 -23.08 2.50
C ARG A 240 -26.73 -22.74 3.61
#